data_AF-A0A1C2I6U6-F1
#
_entry.id   AF-A0A1C2I6U6-F1
#
_cell.length_a   1.000
_cell.length_b   1.000
_cell.length_c   1.000
_cell.angle_alpha   90.00
_cell.angle_beta   90.00
_cell.angle_gamma   90.00
#
_symmetry.space_group_name_H-M   'P 1'
#
loop_
_entity.id
_entity.type
_entity.pdbx_description
1 polymer ?
#
loop_
_entity_poly.entity_id
_entity_poly.type
_entity_poly.pdbx_seq_one_letter_code
_entity_poly.pdbx_strand_id
1 'polypeptide(L)'
;MASITPSYDREGEHIGWQVAIRKKGFPAQYKTFRTRKEAEGWATVTESEMLRGIWRDRSASEGTTLKECLDRYAQEIIPSKKSGDREMGYLQQWQKRPIAKRFMASIEGQDVAVSIKEMESEGKGANTIRLHLALLSHLFEVARKEWRMSSLVNPVETVRKPKLPQGRDRRLFGDEENRLLAACDNRQTIWLRPAIIFAIETAMRSGEMLETWRYSNKEQIKTSIGLQWTDVDLNKRTAHLPKTKNGEARTVPLSSRAIQVLQDLPHHPNDPRVFGTTYEGIHQAFVRACKRAGIEDLRFHDLRHEATSRFFEKGLREMQVAAITGHKTLQMLKRYTHLKAEDLAKLLG
;
A
#
# COMPACT_ATOMS: atom_id res chain seq x y z
N MET A 1 34.82 22.86 -27.51
CA MET A 1 34.84 22.32 -28.88
C MET A 1 34.87 20.82 -28.78
N ALA A 2 33.97 20.15 -29.47
CA ALA A 2 33.96 18.72 -29.61
C ALA A 2 35.21 18.25 -30.39
N SER A 3 35.91 17.25 -29.88
CA SER A 3 36.95 16.54 -30.62
C SER A 3 36.36 15.23 -31.14
N ILE A 4 36.54 14.96 -32.43
CA ILE A 4 36.06 13.73 -33.09
C ILE A 4 37.29 12.98 -33.57
N THR A 5 37.52 11.78 -33.02
CA THR A 5 38.70 10.95 -33.30
C THR A 5 38.28 9.59 -33.84
N PRO A 6 38.90 9.07 -34.91
CA PRO A 6 38.66 7.71 -35.37
C PRO A 6 39.15 6.71 -34.30
N SER A 7 38.40 5.63 -34.08
CA SER A 7 38.77 4.52 -33.20
C SER A 7 39.13 3.29 -34.02
N TYR A 8 40.17 2.60 -33.61
CA TYR A 8 40.69 1.40 -34.25
C TYR A 8 40.68 0.23 -33.25
N ASP A 9 40.52 -0.99 -33.74
CA ASP A 9 40.68 -2.19 -32.91
C ASP A 9 42.17 -2.54 -32.68
N ARG A 10 42.42 -3.69 -32.05
CA ARG A 10 43.79 -4.18 -31.78
C ARG A 10 44.55 -4.60 -33.04
N GLU A 11 43.84 -4.83 -34.14
CA GLU A 11 44.38 -5.26 -35.44
C GLU A 11 44.56 -4.07 -36.40
N GLY A 12 44.16 -2.86 -35.98
CA GLY A 12 44.28 -1.61 -36.74
C GLY A 12 43.09 -1.33 -37.65
N GLU A 13 42.01 -2.11 -37.58
CA GLU A 13 40.81 -1.89 -38.37
C GLU A 13 39.97 -0.76 -37.77
N HIS A 14 39.43 0.11 -38.64
CA HIS A 14 38.62 1.26 -38.21
C HIS A 14 37.23 0.80 -37.76
N ILE A 15 36.98 0.86 -36.46
CA ILE A 15 35.74 0.38 -35.83
C ILE A 15 34.69 1.48 -35.57
N GLY A 16 35.04 2.76 -35.76
CA GLY A 16 34.10 3.87 -35.58
C GLY A 16 34.75 5.21 -35.23
N TRP A 17 33.91 6.16 -34.79
CA TRP A 17 34.29 7.52 -34.45
C TRP A 17 33.91 7.83 -33.01
N GLN A 18 34.89 8.23 -32.20
CA GLN A 18 34.69 8.67 -30.83
C GLN A 18 34.57 10.19 -30.77
N VAL A 19 33.52 10.69 -30.13
CA VAL A 19 33.31 12.11 -29.85
C VAL A 19 33.61 12.38 -28.38
N ALA A 20 34.37 13.42 -28.11
CA ALA A 20 34.56 13.96 -26.76
C ALA A 20 34.19 15.46 -26.74
N ILE A 21 33.21 15.83 -25.91
CA ILE A 21 32.80 17.22 -25.71
C ILE A 21 33.29 17.67 -24.34
N ARG A 22 34.22 18.64 -24.34
CA ARG A 22 34.72 19.30 -23.13
C ARG A 22 34.36 20.78 -23.20
N LYS A 23 33.50 21.22 -22.28
CA LYS A 23 33.04 22.61 -22.20
C LYS A 23 33.04 23.07 -20.74
N LYS A 24 33.59 24.26 -20.49
CA LYS A 24 33.68 24.83 -19.14
C LYS A 24 32.28 24.94 -18.53
N GLY A 25 32.11 24.45 -17.30
CA GLY A 25 30.83 24.44 -16.59
C GLY A 25 29.93 23.23 -16.87
N PHE A 26 30.33 22.31 -17.77
CA PHE A 26 29.59 21.09 -18.07
C PHE A 26 30.49 19.85 -17.85
N PRO A 27 29.92 18.70 -17.43
CA PRO A 27 30.66 17.45 -17.37
C PRO A 27 31.11 17.02 -18.77
N ALA A 28 32.30 16.42 -18.87
CA ALA A 28 32.80 15.90 -20.13
C ALA A 28 31.90 14.77 -20.66
N GLN A 29 31.52 14.84 -21.94
CA GLN A 29 30.67 13.85 -22.58
C GLN A 29 31.46 13.07 -23.61
N TYR A 30 31.26 11.75 -23.66
CA TYR A 30 31.91 10.85 -24.59
C TYR A 30 30.87 9.92 -25.22
N LYS A 31 30.90 9.77 -26.55
CA LYS A 31 30.02 8.82 -27.25
C LYS A 31 30.69 8.34 -28.54
N THR A 32 30.47 7.07 -28.89
CA THR A 32 31.05 6.45 -30.08
C THR A 32 29.97 6.17 -31.11
N PHE A 33 30.27 6.43 -32.38
CA PHE A 33 29.36 6.26 -33.52
C PHE A 33 30.02 5.43 -34.61
N ARG A 34 29.23 4.77 -35.46
CA ARG A 34 29.76 4.01 -36.59
C ARG A 34 30.23 4.92 -37.71
N THR A 35 29.54 6.04 -37.93
CA THR A 35 29.86 7.00 -38.99
C THR A 35 30.30 8.35 -38.46
N ARG A 36 31.19 9.03 -39.20
CA ARG A 36 31.65 10.39 -38.87
C ARG A 36 30.49 11.39 -38.86
N LYS A 37 29.54 11.23 -39.78
CA LYS A 37 28.39 12.12 -39.93
C LYS A 37 27.46 12.07 -38.72
N GLU A 38 27.21 10.88 -38.16
CA GLU A 38 26.47 10.73 -36.91
C GLU A 38 27.21 11.36 -35.72
N ALA A 39 28.54 11.17 -35.66
CA ALA A 39 29.40 11.78 -34.65
C ALA A 39 29.33 13.31 -34.68
N GLU A 40 29.44 13.93 -35.85
CA GLU A 40 29.33 15.38 -36.07
C GLU A 40 27.91 15.89 -35.74
N GLY A 41 26.88 15.16 -36.16
CA GLY A 41 25.48 15.49 -35.86
C GLY A 41 25.21 15.51 -34.35
N TRP A 42 25.61 14.47 -33.63
CA TRP A 42 25.45 14.41 -32.18
C TRP A 42 26.27 15.48 -31.45
N ALA A 43 27.50 15.74 -31.88
CA ALA A 43 28.34 16.80 -31.32
C ALA A 43 27.68 18.17 -31.44
N THR A 44 27.16 18.49 -32.63
CA THR A 44 26.50 19.77 -32.93
C THR A 44 25.24 19.97 -32.09
N VAL A 45 24.38 18.96 -32.00
CA VAL A 45 23.15 19.01 -31.18
C VAL A 45 23.50 19.19 -29.71
N THR A 46 24.44 18.39 -29.20
CA THR A 46 24.82 18.42 -27.78
C THR A 46 25.46 19.75 -27.40
N GLU A 47 26.39 20.29 -28.20
CA GLU A 47 26.99 21.60 -27.95
C GLU A 47 25.94 22.72 -28.01
N SER A 48 24.96 22.64 -28.92
CA SER A 48 23.83 23.57 -29.04
C SER A 48 22.92 23.53 -27.80
N GLU A 49 22.56 22.34 -27.31
CA GLU A 49 21.79 22.18 -26.07
C GLU A 49 22.55 22.76 -24.86
N MET A 50 23.87 22.54 -24.80
CA MET A 50 24.73 23.10 -23.74
C MET A 50 24.82 24.62 -23.84
N LEU A 51 24.90 25.18 -25.05
CA LEU A 51 24.87 26.64 -25.26
C LEU A 51 23.55 27.26 -24.80
N ARG A 52 22.42 26.60 -25.10
CA ARG A 52 21.07 27.05 -24.75
C ARG A 52 20.71 26.82 -23.28
N GLY A 53 21.58 26.16 -22.50
CA GLY A 53 21.33 25.85 -21.10
C GLY A 53 20.23 24.81 -20.85
N ILE A 54 19.79 24.12 -21.89
CA ILE A 54 18.74 23.08 -21.81
C ILE A 54 19.31 21.67 -21.71
N TRP A 55 20.63 21.53 -21.89
CA TRP A 55 21.30 20.24 -21.81
C TRP A 55 21.16 19.62 -20.41
N ARG A 56 20.83 18.34 -20.38
CA ARG A 56 20.81 17.51 -19.19
C ARG A 56 21.53 16.21 -19.50
N ASP A 57 22.29 15.67 -18.55
CA ASP A 57 22.89 14.36 -18.71
C ASP A 57 21.80 13.28 -18.79
N ARG A 58 21.81 12.52 -19.88
CA ARG A 58 20.88 11.41 -20.15
C ARG A 58 21.60 10.07 -20.22
N SER A 59 22.93 10.04 -20.08
CA SER A 59 23.76 8.86 -20.32
C SER A 59 23.35 7.69 -19.43
N ALA A 60 23.12 7.96 -18.14
CA ALA A 60 22.65 6.94 -17.19
C ALA A 60 21.26 6.39 -17.57
N SER A 61 20.30 7.26 -17.91
CA SER A 61 18.95 6.84 -18.29
C SER A 61 18.85 6.14 -19.65
N GLU A 62 19.75 6.47 -20.59
CA GLU A 62 19.85 5.82 -21.91
C GLU A 62 20.54 4.45 -21.83
N GLY A 63 21.42 4.26 -20.84
CA GLY A 63 22.19 3.03 -20.67
C GLY A 63 21.59 2.03 -19.67
N THR A 64 20.63 2.44 -18.83
CA THR A 64 20.05 1.58 -17.79
C THR A 64 18.59 1.23 -18.10
N THR A 65 18.28 -0.06 -18.03
CA THR A 65 16.93 -0.61 -18.19
C THR A 65 16.11 -0.49 -16.93
N LEU A 66 14.77 -0.53 -17.06
CA LEU A 66 13.87 -0.56 -15.92
C LEU A 66 14.14 -1.79 -15.03
N LYS A 67 14.50 -2.95 -15.61
CA LYS A 67 14.84 -4.15 -14.85
C LYS A 67 16.04 -3.93 -13.93
N GLU A 68 17.12 -3.36 -14.44
CA GLU A 68 18.32 -3.05 -13.64
C GLU A 68 18.00 -2.05 -12.52
N CYS A 69 17.17 -1.04 -12.83
CA CYS A 69 16.66 -0.12 -11.81
C CYS A 69 15.80 -0.83 -10.75
N LEU A 70 14.96 -1.80 -11.13
CA LEU A 70 14.18 -2.60 -10.18
C LEU A 70 15.08 -3.49 -9.32
N ASP A 71 16.09 -4.14 -9.90
CA ASP A 71 17.07 -4.95 -9.15
C ASP A 71 17.81 -4.09 -8.12
N ARG A 72 18.26 -2.89 -8.52
CA ARG A 72 18.89 -1.92 -7.62
C ARG A 72 17.92 -1.44 -6.53
N TYR A 73 16.67 -1.12 -6.90
CA TYR A 73 15.63 -0.70 -5.96
C TYR A 73 15.35 -1.77 -4.89
N ALA A 74 15.37 -3.04 -5.29
CA ALA A 74 15.17 -4.17 -4.40
C ALA A 74 16.29 -4.30 -3.34
N GLN A 75 17.51 -3.91 -3.69
CA GLN A 75 18.68 -3.97 -2.79
C GLN A 75 18.81 -2.72 -1.91
N GLU A 76 18.65 -1.53 -2.49
CA GLU A 76 18.94 -0.27 -1.78
C GLU A 76 17.73 0.26 -0.99
N ILE A 77 16.52 0.12 -1.54
CA ILE A 77 15.34 0.83 -1.04
C ILE A 77 14.40 -0.09 -0.25
N ILE A 78 14.04 -1.24 -0.82
CA ILE A 78 13.07 -2.16 -0.21
C ILE A 78 13.42 -2.58 1.24
N PRO A 79 14.68 -2.90 1.60
CA PRO A 79 15.02 -3.34 2.96
C PRO A 79 14.73 -2.29 4.03
N SER A 80 14.82 -1.00 3.69
CA SER A 80 14.52 0.10 4.62
C SER A 80 13.01 0.32 4.83
N LYS A 81 12.16 -0.26 3.98
CA LYS A 81 10.72 -0.01 3.99
C LYS A 81 9.98 -0.97 4.92
N LYS A 82 9.11 -0.40 5.76
CA LYS A 82 8.21 -1.14 6.67
C LYS A 82 7.25 -2.14 6.00
N SER A 83 7.04 -2.00 4.68
CA SER A 83 6.20 -2.89 3.85
C SER A 83 6.99 -3.51 2.69
N GLY A 84 8.30 -3.68 2.86
CA GLY A 84 9.21 -4.15 1.83
C GLY A 84 8.75 -5.43 1.13
N ASP A 85 8.27 -6.43 1.86
CA ASP A 85 7.85 -7.73 1.29
C ASP A 85 6.71 -7.60 0.27
N ARG A 86 5.73 -6.75 0.57
CA ARG A 86 4.59 -6.51 -0.32
C ARG A 86 5.06 -5.77 -1.58
N GLU A 87 5.94 -4.79 -1.40
CA GLU A 87 6.55 -4.07 -2.51
C GLU A 87 7.44 -4.99 -3.37
N MET A 88 8.16 -5.92 -2.76
CA MET A 88 8.94 -6.93 -3.48
C MET A 88 8.06 -7.77 -4.40
N GLY A 89 6.88 -8.19 -3.93
CA GLY A 89 5.90 -8.88 -4.76
C GLY A 89 5.44 -8.07 -5.98
N TYR A 90 5.27 -6.75 -5.84
CA TYR A 90 4.94 -5.87 -6.97
C TYR A 90 6.13 -5.65 -7.90
N LEU A 91 7.33 -5.53 -7.35
CA LEU A 91 8.58 -5.37 -8.08
C LEU A 91 8.86 -6.57 -8.99
N GLN A 92 8.78 -7.78 -8.44
CA GLN A 92 8.96 -9.03 -9.20
C GLN A 92 7.97 -9.17 -10.35
N GLN A 93 6.74 -8.65 -10.18
CA GLN A 93 5.75 -8.64 -11.25
C GLN A 93 6.08 -7.61 -12.33
N TRP A 94 6.64 -6.45 -11.97
CA TRP A 94 7.15 -5.49 -12.95
C TRP A 94 8.32 -6.08 -13.75
N GLN A 95 9.25 -6.79 -13.10
CA GLN A 95 10.39 -7.43 -13.77
C GLN A 95 10.00 -8.46 -14.83
N LYS A 96 8.83 -9.09 -14.69
CA LYS A 96 8.29 -10.06 -15.65
C LYS A 96 7.65 -9.41 -16.87
N ARG A 97 7.30 -8.12 -16.81
CA ARG A 97 6.61 -7.42 -17.90
C ARG A 97 7.58 -7.00 -19.01
N PRO A 98 7.11 -6.90 -20.28
CA PRO A 98 7.95 -6.47 -21.40
C PRO A 98 8.63 -5.10 -21.17
N ILE A 99 7.92 -4.17 -20.53
CA ILE A 99 8.42 -2.82 -20.20
C ILE A 99 9.71 -2.84 -19.35
N ALA A 100 9.97 -3.90 -18.57
CA ALA A 100 11.18 -4.01 -17.76
C ALA A 100 12.46 -4.04 -18.61
N LYS A 101 12.37 -4.52 -19.86
CA LYS A 101 13.52 -4.60 -20.78
C LYS A 101 13.82 -3.27 -21.46
N ARG A 102 12.96 -2.26 -21.32
CA ARG A 102 13.15 -0.94 -21.94
C ARG A 102 14.11 -0.08 -21.12
N PHE A 103 14.88 0.76 -21.81
CA PHE A 103 15.72 1.79 -21.18
C PHE A 103 14.86 2.84 -20.50
N MET A 104 15.30 3.32 -19.33
CA MET A 104 14.57 4.30 -18.52
C MET A 104 14.22 5.57 -19.32
N ALA A 105 15.12 6.04 -20.18
CA ALA A 105 14.89 7.21 -21.05
C ALA A 105 13.81 7.00 -22.12
N SER A 106 13.49 5.75 -22.46
CA SER A 106 12.54 5.40 -23.52
C SER A 106 11.13 5.09 -23.03
N ILE A 107 10.91 5.07 -21.71
CA ILE A 107 9.63 4.70 -21.12
C ILE A 107 8.75 5.94 -21.02
N GLU A 108 7.60 5.88 -21.68
CA GLU A 108 6.63 6.96 -21.69
C GLU A 108 5.34 6.55 -20.96
N GLY A 109 4.44 7.53 -20.76
CA GLY A 109 3.14 7.27 -20.16
C GLY A 109 2.32 6.21 -20.92
N GLN A 110 2.47 6.15 -22.25
CA GLN A 110 1.77 5.15 -23.07
C GLN A 110 2.19 3.72 -22.72
N ASP A 111 3.48 3.46 -22.46
CA ASP A 111 3.99 2.14 -22.06
C ASP A 111 3.42 1.70 -20.71
N VAL A 112 3.34 2.64 -19.77
CA VAL A 112 2.73 2.41 -18.45
C VAL A 112 1.22 2.15 -18.60
N ALA A 113 0.53 2.88 -19.50
CA ALA A 113 -0.89 2.65 -19.76
C ALA A 113 -1.17 1.27 -20.38
N VAL A 114 -0.30 0.77 -21.26
CA VAL A 114 -0.38 -0.61 -21.77
C VAL A 114 -0.25 -1.60 -20.61
N SER A 115 0.74 -1.40 -19.72
CA SER A 115 0.95 -2.26 -18.55
C SER A 115 -0.24 -2.24 -17.58
N ILE A 116 -0.95 -1.10 -17.47
CA ILE A 116 -2.22 -1.01 -16.71
C ILE A 116 -3.29 -1.88 -17.34
N LYS A 117 -3.50 -1.79 -18.65
CA LYS A 117 -4.52 -2.60 -19.35
C LYS A 117 -4.23 -4.10 -19.24
N GLU A 118 -2.96 -4.50 -19.34
CA GLU A 118 -2.55 -5.88 -19.08
C GLU A 118 -2.94 -6.31 -17.67
N MET A 119 -2.61 -5.50 -16.64
CA MET A 119 -2.99 -5.78 -15.26
C MET A 119 -4.51 -5.89 -15.06
N GLU A 120 -5.29 -5.06 -15.74
CA GLU A 120 -6.75 -5.13 -15.73
C GLU A 120 -7.25 -6.43 -16.38
N SER A 121 -6.67 -6.84 -17.51
CA SER A 121 -7.00 -8.10 -18.18
C SER A 121 -6.64 -9.35 -17.37
N GLU A 122 -5.61 -9.24 -16.51
CA GLU A 122 -5.24 -10.25 -15.51
C GLU A 122 -6.20 -10.28 -14.31
N GLY A 123 -7.24 -9.43 -14.27
CA GLY A 123 -8.24 -9.38 -13.20
C GLY A 123 -7.78 -8.65 -11.94
N LYS A 124 -6.72 -7.84 -12.01
CA LYS A 124 -6.24 -7.09 -10.82
C LYS A 124 -7.18 -5.94 -10.48
N GLY A 125 -7.55 -5.85 -9.21
CA GLY A 125 -8.35 -4.73 -8.70
C GLY A 125 -7.62 -3.39 -8.79
N ALA A 126 -8.40 -2.31 -8.95
CA ALA A 126 -7.89 -0.93 -9.11
C ALA A 126 -6.89 -0.51 -8.03
N ASN A 127 -7.13 -0.88 -6.76
CA ASN A 127 -6.21 -0.54 -5.67
C ASN A 127 -4.86 -1.24 -5.82
N THR A 128 -4.85 -2.51 -6.25
CA THR A 128 -3.63 -3.27 -6.51
C THR A 128 -2.82 -2.60 -7.62
N ILE A 129 -3.47 -2.21 -8.71
CA ILE A 129 -2.81 -1.49 -9.82
C ILE A 129 -2.20 -0.18 -9.32
N ARG A 130 -2.93 0.59 -8.50
CA ARG A 130 -2.39 1.84 -7.92
C ARG A 130 -1.17 1.61 -7.03
N LEU A 131 -1.09 0.48 -6.32
CA LEU A 131 0.08 0.12 -5.53
C LEU A 131 1.28 -0.24 -6.43
N HIS A 132 1.06 -0.94 -7.55
CA HIS A 132 2.08 -1.16 -8.57
C HIS A 132 2.60 0.16 -9.15
N LEU A 133 1.69 1.09 -9.47
CA LEU A 133 2.04 2.42 -9.99
C LEU A 133 2.76 3.28 -8.96
N ALA A 134 2.41 3.17 -7.67
CA ALA A 134 3.09 3.89 -6.60
C ALA A 134 4.56 3.44 -6.47
N LEU A 135 4.83 2.13 -6.55
CA LEU A 135 6.19 1.59 -6.57
C LEU A 135 6.97 2.13 -7.78
N LEU A 136 6.39 2.03 -8.98
CA LEU A 136 7.05 2.48 -10.20
C LEU A 136 7.32 3.98 -10.15
N SER A 137 6.34 4.79 -9.73
CA SER A 137 6.48 6.24 -9.58
C SER A 137 7.61 6.60 -8.62
N HIS A 138 7.70 5.92 -7.47
CA HIS A 138 8.79 6.15 -6.51
C HIS A 138 10.15 5.71 -7.05
N LEU A 139 10.22 4.62 -7.83
CA LEU A 139 11.47 4.19 -8.45
C LEU A 139 11.99 5.27 -9.41
N PHE A 140 11.14 5.87 -10.24
CA PHE A 140 11.55 6.97 -11.12
C PHE A 140 12.02 8.20 -10.32
N GLU A 141 11.40 8.50 -9.19
CA GLU A 141 11.84 9.59 -8.30
C GLU A 141 13.21 9.33 -7.67
N VAL A 142 13.46 8.10 -7.20
CA VAL A 142 14.78 7.69 -6.68
C VAL A 142 15.82 7.75 -7.79
N ALA A 143 15.51 7.22 -8.98
CA ALA A 143 16.41 7.27 -10.12
C ALA A 143 16.83 8.71 -10.47
N ARG A 144 15.85 9.63 -10.47
CA ARG A 144 16.06 11.05 -10.73
C ARG A 144 16.93 11.74 -9.68
N LYS A 145 16.69 11.46 -8.40
CA LYS A 145 17.33 12.15 -7.27
C LYS A 145 18.67 11.55 -6.87
N GLU A 146 18.80 10.24 -6.94
CA GLU A 146 19.90 9.49 -6.31
C GLU A 146 20.75 8.72 -7.31
N TRP A 147 20.21 8.33 -8.47
CA TRP A 147 20.94 7.53 -9.47
C TRP A 147 21.43 8.32 -10.67
N ARG A 148 21.59 9.65 -10.51
CA ARG A 148 22.11 10.58 -11.53
C ARG A 148 21.29 10.61 -12.83
N MET A 149 20.02 10.22 -12.80
CA MET A 149 19.11 10.30 -13.94
C MET A 149 18.21 11.54 -13.86
N SER A 150 18.80 12.71 -13.58
CA SER A 150 18.07 13.95 -13.25
C SER A 150 17.17 14.48 -14.38
N SER A 151 17.42 14.03 -15.61
CA SER A 151 16.64 14.34 -16.81
C SER A 151 15.38 13.51 -16.98
N LEU A 152 15.17 12.44 -16.19
CA LEU A 152 14.00 11.60 -16.31
C LEU A 152 12.71 12.33 -15.92
N VAL A 153 11.69 12.12 -16.74
CA VAL A 153 10.30 12.45 -16.43
C VAL A 153 9.64 11.21 -15.84
N ASN A 154 8.80 11.37 -14.83
CA ASN A 154 8.07 10.25 -14.24
C ASN A 154 6.88 9.86 -15.14
N PRO A 155 6.91 8.71 -15.84
CA PRO A 155 5.86 8.34 -16.78
C PRO A 155 4.53 8.01 -16.06
N VAL A 156 4.54 7.77 -14.75
CA VAL A 156 3.33 7.48 -13.98
C VAL A 156 2.49 8.75 -13.73
N GLU A 157 3.10 9.93 -13.79
CA GLU A 157 2.39 11.21 -13.58
C GLU A 157 1.48 11.58 -14.75
N THR A 158 1.84 11.15 -15.96
CA THR A 158 1.09 11.45 -17.19
C THR A 158 -0.04 10.45 -17.46
N VAL A 159 -0.18 9.42 -16.63
CA VAL A 159 -1.13 8.32 -16.86
C VAL A 159 -2.38 8.44 -15.99
N ARG A 160 -3.53 8.16 -16.60
CA ARG A 160 -4.79 8.04 -15.88
C ARG A 160 -4.78 6.80 -14.99
N LYS A 161 -4.78 7.03 -13.67
CA LYS A 161 -4.82 5.96 -12.68
C LYS A 161 -6.24 5.38 -12.59
N PRO A 162 -6.40 4.06 -12.35
CA PRO A 162 -7.71 3.47 -12.11
C PRO A 162 -8.45 4.17 -10.98
N LYS A 163 -9.76 4.35 -11.16
CA LYS A 163 -10.64 4.87 -10.10
C LYS A 163 -10.76 3.81 -9.02
N LEU A 164 -10.55 4.22 -7.78
CA LEU A 164 -10.79 3.32 -6.65
C LEU A 164 -12.30 3.12 -6.51
N PRO A 165 -12.76 1.88 -6.21
CA PRO A 165 -14.15 1.67 -5.84
C PRO A 165 -14.46 2.49 -4.59
N GLN A 166 -15.74 2.87 -4.44
CA GLN A 166 -16.19 3.46 -3.19
C GLN A 166 -15.99 2.46 -2.05
N GLY A 167 -15.69 2.98 -0.85
CA GLY A 167 -15.62 2.15 0.34
C GLY A 167 -16.93 1.39 0.57
N ARG A 168 -16.84 0.18 1.13
CA ARG A 168 -18.02 -0.65 1.41
C ARG A 168 -18.86 0.00 2.51
N ASP A 169 -20.18 0.01 2.34
CA ASP A 169 -21.14 0.51 3.33
C ASP A 169 -22.05 -0.63 3.86
N ARG A 170 -21.56 -1.87 3.77
CA ARG A 170 -22.23 -3.06 4.29
C ARG A 170 -22.34 -2.97 5.82
N ARG A 171 -23.56 -3.10 6.33
CA ARG A 171 -23.94 -3.13 7.76
C ARG A 171 -24.73 -4.38 8.06
N LEU A 172 -24.86 -4.79 9.33
CA LEU A 172 -25.77 -5.89 9.69
C LEU A 172 -27.23 -5.43 9.55
N PHE A 173 -28.07 -6.22 8.87
CA PHE A 173 -29.47 -5.89 8.60
C PHE A 173 -30.43 -6.89 9.24
N GLY A 174 -31.58 -6.40 9.72
CA GLY A 174 -32.63 -7.26 10.28
C GLY A 174 -32.11 -8.18 11.39
N ASP A 175 -32.26 -9.48 11.19
CA ASP A 175 -31.87 -10.53 12.14
C ASP A 175 -30.46 -11.11 11.89
N GLU A 176 -29.67 -10.52 10.99
CA GLU A 176 -28.35 -11.05 10.60
C GLU A 176 -27.40 -11.22 11.79
N GLU A 177 -27.38 -10.30 12.76
CA GLU A 177 -26.55 -10.45 13.96
C GLU A 177 -26.94 -11.72 14.72
N ASN A 178 -28.23 -11.95 14.93
CA ASN A 178 -28.75 -13.10 15.67
C ASN A 178 -28.42 -14.42 14.95
N ARG A 179 -28.68 -14.49 13.65
CA ARG A 179 -28.33 -15.66 12.83
C ARG A 179 -26.83 -15.93 12.79
N LEU A 180 -26.02 -14.88 12.67
CA LEU A 180 -24.56 -14.99 12.66
C LEU A 180 -24.03 -15.53 14.00
N LEU A 181 -24.52 -14.98 15.12
CA LEU A 181 -24.12 -15.44 16.46
C LEU A 181 -24.59 -16.87 16.71
N ALA A 182 -25.83 -17.23 16.37
CA ALA A 182 -26.33 -18.60 16.48
C ALA A 182 -25.51 -19.59 15.63
N ALA A 183 -25.08 -19.18 14.44
CA ALA A 183 -24.23 -19.99 13.57
C ALA A 183 -22.82 -20.25 14.15
N CYS A 184 -22.40 -19.53 15.19
CA CYS A 184 -21.11 -19.72 15.87
C CYS A 184 -21.14 -20.81 16.95
N ASP A 185 -22.32 -21.30 17.36
CA ASP A 185 -22.46 -22.20 18.51
C ASP A 185 -22.01 -23.66 18.21
N ASN A 186 -21.49 -23.91 17.01
CA ASN A 186 -21.05 -25.22 16.54
C ASN A 186 -19.68 -25.70 17.08
N ARG A 187 -19.15 -25.06 18.14
CA ARG A 187 -17.89 -25.38 18.87
C ARG A 187 -16.59 -25.49 18.06
N GLN A 188 -16.60 -25.31 16.73
CA GLN A 188 -15.38 -25.43 15.90
C GLN A 188 -14.35 -24.32 16.16
N THR A 189 -14.79 -23.16 16.65
CA THR A 189 -13.90 -22.04 16.99
C THR A 189 -14.49 -21.26 18.15
N ILE A 190 -14.07 -21.58 19.37
CA ILE A 190 -14.53 -20.94 20.62
C ILE A 190 -14.34 -19.41 20.60
N TRP A 191 -13.39 -18.92 19.82
CA TRP A 191 -13.04 -17.50 19.72
C TRP A 191 -13.92 -16.70 18.75
N LEU A 192 -14.68 -17.34 17.86
CA LEU A 192 -15.39 -16.62 16.78
C LEU A 192 -16.53 -15.75 17.33
N ARG A 193 -17.45 -16.36 18.09
CA ARG A 193 -18.58 -15.66 18.71
C ARG A 193 -18.13 -14.45 19.55
N PRO A 194 -17.20 -14.61 20.52
CA PRO A 194 -16.74 -13.47 21.32
C PRO A 194 -16.00 -12.43 20.47
N ALA A 195 -15.21 -12.83 19.46
CA ALA A 195 -14.54 -11.88 18.58
C ALA A 195 -15.53 -11.02 17.74
N ILE A 196 -16.64 -11.60 17.27
CA ILE A 196 -17.69 -10.86 16.56
C ILE A 196 -18.33 -9.82 17.48
N ILE A 197 -18.76 -10.22 18.68
CA ILE A 197 -19.39 -9.32 19.64
C ILE A 197 -18.41 -8.20 20.03
N PHE A 198 -17.17 -8.56 20.35
CA PHE A 198 -16.15 -7.60 20.74
C PHE A 198 -15.83 -6.60 19.62
N ALA A 199 -15.80 -7.04 18.35
CA ALA A 199 -15.60 -6.16 17.21
C ALA A 199 -16.74 -5.14 17.05
N ILE A 200 -18.00 -5.57 17.24
CA ILE A 200 -19.20 -4.72 17.19
C ILE A 200 -19.22 -3.71 18.35
N GLU A 201 -18.75 -4.10 19.54
CA GLU A 201 -18.80 -3.25 20.73
C GLU A 201 -17.66 -2.24 20.82
N THR A 202 -16.51 -2.51 20.18
CA THR A 202 -15.28 -1.70 20.34
C THR A 202 -14.87 -0.94 19.07
N ALA A 203 -15.39 -1.35 17.91
CA ALA A 203 -14.94 -0.89 16.59
C ALA A 203 -13.43 -1.04 16.35
N MET A 204 -12.72 -1.91 17.09
CA MET A 204 -11.29 -2.11 16.90
C MET A 204 -10.97 -2.68 15.51
N ARG A 205 -9.77 -2.39 15.00
CA ARG A 205 -9.29 -3.07 13.78
C ARG A 205 -9.00 -4.52 14.12
N SER A 206 -9.23 -5.43 13.17
CA SER A 206 -9.04 -6.86 13.42
C SER A 206 -7.62 -7.23 13.85
N GLY A 207 -6.59 -6.55 13.31
CA GLY A 207 -5.20 -6.74 13.76
C GLY A 207 -4.83 -6.05 15.08
N GLU A 208 -5.69 -5.19 15.63
CA GLU A 208 -5.57 -4.70 17.01
C GLU A 208 -6.16 -5.72 18.00
N MET A 209 -7.14 -6.52 17.56
CA MET A 209 -7.75 -7.56 18.39
C MET A 209 -7.01 -8.90 18.31
N LEU A 210 -6.62 -9.30 17.11
CA LEU A 210 -6.17 -10.65 16.77
C LEU A 210 -4.71 -10.63 16.34
N GLU A 211 -4.01 -11.74 16.61
CA GLU A 211 -2.66 -11.95 16.13
C GLU A 211 -2.66 -12.02 14.60
N THR A 212 -1.70 -11.33 13.96
CA THR A 212 -1.56 -11.32 12.50
C THR A 212 -0.15 -11.68 12.09
N TRP A 213 -0.02 -12.49 11.05
CA TRP A 213 1.26 -12.92 10.51
C TRP A 213 1.41 -12.47 9.06
N ARG A 214 2.66 -12.40 8.58
CA ARG A 214 2.97 -12.21 7.18
C ARG A 214 4.09 -13.15 6.78
N TYR A 215 4.02 -13.64 5.55
CA TYR A 215 5.14 -14.34 4.95
C TYR A 215 6.09 -13.35 4.28
N SER A 216 7.37 -13.44 4.61
CA SER A 216 8.48 -12.70 3.98
C SER A 216 9.64 -13.66 3.75
N ASN A 217 10.21 -13.70 2.55
CA ASN A 217 11.40 -14.50 2.24
C ASN A 217 11.33 -15.97 2.72
N LYS A 218 10.13 -16.57 2.67
CA LYS A 218 9.80 -17.93 3.16
C LYS A 218 9.75 -18.11 4.68
N GLU A 219 9.91 -17.05 5.45
CA GLU A 219 9.71 -17.01 6.91
C GLU A 219 8.38 -16.37 7.27
N GLN A 220 7.76 -16.85 8.36
CA GLN A 220 6.59 -16.21 8.96
C GLN A 220 7.03 -15.14 9.95
N ILE A 221 6.76 -13.88 9.62
CA ILE A 221 7.01 -12.74 10.49
C ILE A 221 5.72 -12.36 11.21
N LYS A 222 5.72 -12.40 12.54
CA LYS A 222 4.61 -11.88 13.36
C LYS A 222 4.52 -10.37 13.18
N THR A 223 3.33 -9.88 12.84
CA THR A 223 3.10 -8.45 12.56
C THR A 223 2.28 -7.73 13.61
N SER A 224 1.47 -8.46 14.36
CA SER A 224 0.75 -7.99 15.54
C SER A 224 0.55 -9.19 16.45
N ILE A 225 0.69 -9.00 17.76
CA ILE A 225 0.31 -10.01 18.76
C ILE A 225 -1.20 -9.98 19.07
N GLY A 226 -1.93 -8.98 18.56
CA GLY A 226 -3.31 -8.72 18.94
C GLY A 226 -3.42 -8.04 20.31
N LEU A 227 -4.62 -8.05 20.88
CA LEU A 227 -4.89 -7.47 22.20
C LEU A 227 -4.41 -8.45 23.28
N GLN A 228 -3.68 -7.96 24.28
CA GLN A 228 -3.22 -8.78 25.41
C GLN A 228 -4.01 -8.49 26.69
N TRP A 229 -4.03 -9.44 27.62
CA TRP A 229 -4.68 -9.24 28.92
C TRP A 229 -4.07 -8.09 29.72
N THR A 230 -2.76 -7.85 29.57
CA THR A 230 -2.06 -6.71 30.18
C THR A 230 -2.53 -5.35 29.64
N ASP A 231 -3.14 -5.33 28.46
CA ASP A 231 -3.67 -4.13 27.83
C ASP A 231 -5.10 -3.81 28.32
N VAL A 232 -5.74 -4.72 29.05
CA VAL A 232 -7.13 -4.62 29.49
C VAL A 232 -7.21 -4.26 30.97
N ASP A 233 -7.91 -3.17 31.28
CA ASP A 233 -8.30 -2.82 32.64
C ASP A 233 -9.82 -2.99 32.77
N LEU A 234 -10.23 -4.10 33.41
CA LEU A 234 -11.65 -4.43 33.61
C LEU A 234 -12.34 -3.46 34.58
N ASN A 235 -11.59 -2.87 35.53
CA ASN A 235 -12.15 -1.94 36.51
C ASN A 235 -12.43 -0.58 35.87
N LYS A 236 -11.47 -0.05 35.11
CA LYS A 236 -11.65 1.20 34.34
C LYS A 236 -12.47 1.00 33.07
N ARG A 237 -12.72 -0.26 32.69
CA ARG A 237 -13.42 -0.67 31.48
C ARG A 237 -12.77 -0.10 30.23
N THR A 238 -11.47 -0.32 30.10
CA THR A 238 -10.67 0.20 28.99
C THR A 238 -9.71 -0.84 28.46
N ALA A 239 -9.46 -0.81 27.15
CA ALA A 239 -8.38 -1.54 26.49
C ALA A 239 -7.38 -0.55 25.90
N HIS A 240 -6.12 -0.60 26.34
CA HIS A 240 -5.05 0.23 25.83
C HIS A 240 -4.43 -0.41 24.57
N LEU A 241 -4.46 0.31 23.45
CA LEU A 241 -3.83 -0.14 22.23
C LEU A 241 -2.47 0.55 22.12
N PRO A 242 -1.35 -0.17 22.35
CA PRO A 242 -0.03 0.40 22.17
C PRO A 242 0.15 0.80 20.71
N LYS A 243 1.14 1.67 20.43
CA LYS A 243 1.39 2.23 19.09
C LYS A 243 1.49 1.11 18.04
N THR A 244 0.42 0.91 17.27
CA THR A 244 0.37 -0.13 16.24
C THR A 244 1.10 0.32 14.99
N LYS A 245 1.41 -0.63 14.09
CA LYS A 245 2.11 -0.41 12.81
C LYS A 245 1.51 0.73 11.93
N ASN A 246 0.24 1.13 12.15
CA ASN A 246 -0.49 2.12 11.35
C ASN A 246 -1.16 3.25 12.17
N GLY A 247 -1.01 3.29 13.49
CA GLY A 247 -1.83 4.15 14.37
C GLY A 247 -1.07 4.76 15.52
N GLU A 248 -1.65 5.80 16.09
CA GLU A 248 -1.25 6.35 17.38
C GLU A 248 -1.74 5.44 18.51
N ALA A 249 -1.05 5.47 19.65
CA ALA A 249 -1.54 4.79 20.83
C ALA A 249 -2.89 5.39 21.24
N ARG A 250 -3.85 4.55 21.59
CA ARG A 250 -5.16 5.02 22.04
C ARG A 250 -5.78 4.04 23.03
N THR A 251 -6.65 4.54 23.88
CA THR A 251 -7.40 3.73 24.81
C THR A 251 -8.85 3.64 24.36
N VAL A 252 -9.34 2.41 24.19
CA VAL A 252 -10.70 2.11 23.73
C VAL A 252 -11.58 1.84 24.95
N PRO A 253 -12.72 2.57 25.12
CA PRO A 253 -13.67 2.26 26.18
C PRO A 253 -14.42 0.96 25.89
N LEU A 254 -14.70 0.19 26.93
CA LEU A 254 -15.36 -1.11 26.85
C LEU A 254 -16.81 -1.01 27.36
N SER A 255 -17.76 -1.33 26.49
CA SER A 255 -19.17 -1.45 26.86
C SER A 255 -19.38 -2.59 27.85
N SER A 256 -20.54 -2.62 28.52
CA SER A 256 -20.80 -3.67 29.52
C SER A 256 -20.85 -5.05 28.86
N ARG A 257 -21.32 -5.11 27.60
CA ARG A 257 -21.32 -6.32 26.78
C ARG A 257 -19.90 -6.74 26.37
N ALA A 258 -19.01 -5.79 26.08
CA ALA A 258 -17.59 -6.09 25.82
C ALA A 258 -16.90 -6.64 27.07
N ILE A 259 -17.19 -6.08 28.25
CA ILE A 259 -16.66 -6.59 29.53
C ILE A 259 -17.16 -8.00 29.82
N GLN A 260 -18.46 -8.26 29.61
CA GLN A 260 -19.02 -9.60 29.78
C GLN A 260 -18.32 -10.61 28.87
N VAL A 261 -18.10 -10.26 27.60
CA VAL A 261 -17.33 -11.11 26.67
C VAL A 261 -15.96 -11.42 27.25
N LEU A 262 -15.23 -10.43 27.77
CA LEU A 262 -13.90 -10.65 28.35
C LEU A 262 -13.96 -11.54 29.59
N GLN A 263 -14.95 -11.37 30.46
CA GLN A 263 -15.11 -12.19 31.67
C GLN A 263 -15.42 -13.66 31.36
N ASP A 264 -16.12 -13.92 30.26
CA ASP A 264 -16.51 -15.27 29.83
C ASP A 264 -15.43 -15.99 29.02
N LEU A 265 -14.37 -15.28 28.59
CA LEU A 265 -13.31 -15.89 27.79
C LEU A 265 -12.43 -16.82 28.62
N PRO A 266 -12.01 -17.97 28.05
CA PRO A 266 -11.02 -18.81 28.71
C PRO A 266 -9.69 -18.07 28.79
N HIS A 267 -9.20 -17.87 30.02
CA HIS A 267 -7.90 -17.26 30.28
C HIS A 267 -6.86 -18.35 30.52
N HIS A 268 -5.93 -18.51 29.58
CA HIS A 268 -4.82 -19.45 29.72
C HIS A 268 -3.61 -18.73 30.31
N PRO A 269 -3.03 -19.20 31.45
CA PRO A 269 -1.92 -18.51 32.13
C PRO A 269 -0.68 -18.24 31.27
N ASN A 270 -0.47 -19.05 30.24
CA ASN A 270 0.71 -18.99 29.36
C ASN A 270 0.44 -18.30 28.02
N ASP A 271 -0.80 -17.87 27.74
CA ASP A 271 -1.14 -17.14 26.52
C ASP A 271 -1.50 -15.70 26.88
N PRO A 272 -0.64 -14.71 26.57
CA PRO A 272 -0.92 -13.32 26.92
C PRO A 272 -2.08 -12.73 26.12
N ARG A 273 -2.53 -13.38 25.04
CA ARG A 273 -3.56 -12.86 24.13
C ARG A 273 -4.95 -12.98 24.75
N VAL A 274 -5.77 -11.93 24.56
CA VAL A 274 -7.21 -11.96 24.89
C VAL A 274 -7.94 -12.98 24.01
N PHE A 275 -7.60 -13.02 22.72
CA PHE A 275 -8.09 -14.02 21.78
C PHE A 275 -6.93 -14.92 21.39
N GLY A 276 -6.95 -16.18 21.87
CA GLY A 276 -5.92 -17.19 21.61
C GLY A 276 -5.94 -17.76 20.18
N THR A 277 -6.10 -16.90 19.17
CA THR A 277 -6.23 -17.27 17.76
C THR A 277 -5.68 -16.20 16.83
N THR A 278 -5.54 -16.55 15.54
CA THR A 278 -5.06 -15.63 14.51
C THR A 278 -6.21 -15.00 13.73
N TYR A 279 -5.93 -13.86 13.10
CA TYR A 279 -6.85 -13.23 12.16
C TYR A 279 -7.27 -14.18 11.05
N GLU A 280 -6.36 -14.96 10.48
CA GLU A 280 -6.66 -15.93 9.43
C GLU A 280 -7.63 -17.01 9.93
N GLY A 281 -7.43 -17.50 11.16
CA GLY A 281 -8.34 -18.45 11.80
C GLY A 281 -9.76 -17.89 11.95
N ILE A 282 -9.88 -16.69 12.50
CA ILE A 282 -11.17 -15.99 12.62
C ILE A 282 -11.79 -15.70 11.26
N HIS A 283 -11.02 -15.23 10.29
CA HIS A 283 -11.52 -14.92 8.95
C HIS A 283 -12.15 -16.16 8.30
N GLN A 284 -11.46 -17.30 8.34
CA GLN A 284 -11.97 -18.55 7.78
C GLN A 284 -13.21 -19.04 8.53
N ALA A 285 -13.20 -18.95 9.87
CA ALA A 285 -14.35 -19.33 10.69
C ALA A 285 -15.57 -18.43 10.42
N PHE A 286 -15.35 -17.12 10.27
CA PHE A 286 -16.37 -16.12 9.96
C PHE A 286 -17.02 -16.34 8.60
N VAL A 287 -16.23 -16.61 7.55
CA VAL A 287 -16.76 -16.94 6.22
C VAL A 287 -17.66 -18.18 6.29
N ARG A 288 -17.24 -19.22 7.00
CA ARG A 288 -18.06 -20.42 7.20
C ARG A 288 -19.34 -20.11 8.00
N ALA A 289 -19.27 -19.24 9.00
CA ALA A 289 -20.44 -18.83 9.79
C ALA A 289 -21.44 -18.03 8.95
N CYS A 290 -20.98 -17.09 8.13
CA CYS A 290 -21.85 -16.36 7.21
C CYS A 290 -22.55 -17.30 6.23
N LYS A 291 -21.82 -18.29 5.68
CA LYS A 291 -22.41 -19.31 4.80
C LYS A 291 -23.51 -20.12 5.50
N ARG A 292 -23.28 -20.55 6.75
CA ARG A 292 -24.30 -21.26 7.55
C ARG A 292 -25.50 -20.39 7.87
N ALA A 293 -25.26 -19.12 8.17
CA ALA A 293 -26.30 -18.16 8.51
C ALA A 293 -27.09 -17.66 7.30
N GLY A 294 -26.68 -17.97 6.05
CA GLY A 294 -27.29 -17.41 4.84
C GLY A 294 -27.03 -15.91 4.69
N ILE A 295 -25.85 -15.43 5.10
CA ILE A 295 -25.46 -14.02 5.03
C ILE A 295 -24.54 -13.82 3.84
N GLU A 296 -24.96 -12.95 2.92
CA GLU A 296 -24.20 -12.62 1.71
C GLU A 296 -23.38 -11.34 1.87
N ASP A 297 -22.23 -11.32 1.21
CA ASP A 297 -21.30 -10.18 1.13
C ASP A 297 -21.02 -9.47 2.46
N LEU A 298 -20.89 -10.20 3.57
CA LEU A 298 -20.44 -9.67 4.86
C LEU A 298 -18.98 -10.10 5.14
N ARG A 299 -18.13 -9.14 5.48
CA ARG A 299 -16.73 -9.38 5.90
C ARG A 299 -16.58 -9.08 7.38
N PHE A 300 -15.61 -9.72 8.02
CA PHE A 300 -15.32 -9.44 9.44
C PHE A 300 -14.98 -7.96 9.69
N HIS A 301 -14.33 -7.29 8.73
CA HIS A 301 -14.03 -5.86 8.82
C HIS A 301 -15.28 -4.97 8.73
N ASP A 302 -16.37 -5.44 8.12
CA ASP A 302 -17.63 -4.69 8.06
C ASP A 302 -18.25 -4.55 9.46
N LEU A 303 -17.89 -5.40 10.43
CA LEU A 303 -18.30 -5.26 11.84
C LEU A 303 -17.78 -3.98 12.50
N ARG A 304 -16.59 -3.51 12.09
CA ARG A 304 -16.09 -2.20 12.54
C ARG A 304 -16.92 -1.06 11.96
N HIS A 305 -17.40 -1.22 10.73
CA HIS A 305 -18.31 -0.28 10.08
C HIS A 305 -19.66 -0.24 10.83
N GLU A 306 -20.18 -1.41 11.20
CA GLU A 306 -21.38 -1.54 12.02
C GLU A 306 -21.20 -0.86 13.39
N ALA A 307 -20.12 -1.18 14.11
CA ALA A 307 -19.80 -0.57 15.40
C ALA A 307 -19.74 0.96 15.34
N THR A 308 -19.05 1.49 14.31
CA THR A 308 -18.92 2.95 14.10
C THR A 308 -20.28 3.59 13.87
N SER A 309 -21.16 2.94 13.07
CA SER A 309 -22.52 3.41 12.83
C SER A 309 -23.36 3.42 14.12
N ARG A 310 -23.27 2.35 14.92
CA ARG A 310 -23.95 2.25 16.22
C ARG A 310 -23.52 3.32 17.21
N PHE A 311 -22.25 3.75 17.17
CA PHE A 311 -21.79 4.84 18.03
C PHE A 311 -22.48 6.17 17.69
N PHE A 312 -22.67 6.47 16.40
CA PHE A 312 -23.45 7.66 16.00
C PHE A 312 -24.93 7.51 16.35
N GLU A 313 -25.52 6.33 16.18
CA GLU A 313 -26.91 6.06 16.58
C GLU A 313 -27.12 6.19 18.10
N LYS A 314 -26.08 5.91 18.91
CA LYS A 314 -26.05 6.16 20.36
C LYS A 314 -25.84 7.64 20.72
N GLY A 315 -25.71 8.53 19.74
CA GLY A 315 -25.56 9.98 19.94
C GLY A 315 -24.12 10.44 20.23
N LEU A 316 -23.10 9.63 19.99
CA LEU A 316 -21.71 10.06 20.15
C LEU A 316 -21.35 11.09 19.06
N ARG A 317 -20.61 12.12 19.45
CA ARG A 317 -20.12 13.18 18.56
C ARG A 317 -18.92 12.70 17.75
N GLU A 318 -18.61 13.35 16.62
CA GLU A 318 -17.58 12.87 15.69
C GLU A 318 -16.21 12.72 16.36
N MET A 319 -15.84 13.64 17.25
CA MET A 319 -14.56 13.59 17.96
C MET A 319 -14.49 12.40 18.94
N GLN A 320 -15.61 12.08 19.60
CA GLN A 320 -15.68 10.91 20.50
C GLN A 320 -15.55 9.62 19.68
N VAL A 321 -16.28 9.52 18.57
CA VAL A 321 -16.19 8.37 17.67
C VAL A 321 -14.79 8.25 17.08
N ALA A 322 -14.16 9.35 16.66
CA ALA A 322 -12.80 9.37 16.13
C ALA A 322 -11.77 8.86 17.16
N ALA A 323 -11.90 9.29 18.42
CA ALA A 323 -11.03 8.84 19.52
C ALA A 323 -11.17 7.33 19.78
N ILE A 324 -12.40 6.79 19.79
CA ILE A 324 -12.66 5.36 20.01
C ILE A 324 -12.13 4.53 18.82
N THR A 325 -12.57 4.89 17.62
CA THR A 325 -12.28 4.14 16.40
C THR A 325 -10.84 4.31 15.93
N GLY A 326 -10.16 5.41 16.29
CA GLY A 326 -8.80 5.73 15.83
C GLY A 326 -8.76 6.15 14.36
N HIS A 327 -9.74 6.95 13.92
CA HIS A 327 -9.72 7.62 12.61
C HIS A 327 -8.85 8.88 12.69
N LYS A 328 -7.93 9.06 11.74
CA LYS A 328 -6.99 10.20 11.74
C LYS A 328 -7.62 11.51 11.28
N THR A 329 -8.62 11.42 10.40
CA THR A 329 -9.31 12.60 9.88
C THR A 329 -10.82 12.39 9.98
N LEU A 330 -11.54 13.46 10.32
CA LEU A 330 -13.00 13.44 10.39
C LEU A 330 -13.66 13.17 9.03
N GLN A 331 -12.96 13.43 7.93
CA GLN A 331 -13.42 13.09 6.59
C GLN A 331 -13.67 11.58 6.42
N MET A 332 -12.94 10.72 7.14
CA MET A 332 -13.19 9.27 7.17
C MET A 332 -14.53 8.93 7.83
N LEU A 333 -15.01 9.79 8.74
CA LEU A 333 -16.27 9.61 9.45
C LEU A 333 -17.48 10.19 8.72
N LYS A 334 -17.27 11.00 7.68
CA LYS A 334 -18.34 11.70 6.93
C LYS A 334 -19.46 10.77 6.43
N ARG A 335 -19.14 9.51 6.15
CA ARG A 335 -20.10 8.50 5.69
C ARG A 335 -21.02 7.94 6.78
N TYR A 336 -20.71 8.19 8.05
CA TYR A 336 -21.53 7.74 9.18
C TYR A 336 -22.37 8.87 9.75
N THR A 337 -21.96 10.12 9.52
CA THR A 337 -22.67 11.33 9.92
C THR A 337 -23.79 11.65 8.93
N HIS A 338 -24.63 10.67 8.55
CA HIS A 338 -25.81 10.95 7.72
C HIS A 338 -26.80 11.79 8.53
N LEU A 339 -26.50 13.08 8.63
CA LEU A 339 -27.35 14.09 9.23
C LEU A 339 -28.57 14.20 8.32
N LYS A 340 -29.68 13.68 8.81
CA LYS A 340 -30.98 13.87 8.18
C LYS A 340 -31.36 15.34 8.34
N ALA A 341 -31.82 15.96 7.26
CA ALA A 341 -32.24 17.37 7.30
C ALA A 341 -33.37 17.58 8.32
N GLU A 342 -34.24 16.57 8.52
CA GLU A 342 -35.31 16.62 9.51
C GLU A 342 -34.77 16.64 10.95
N ASP A 343 -33.68 15.91 11.23
CA ASP A 343 -33.06 15.90 12.56
C ASP A 343 -32.29 17.20 12.82
N LEU A 344 -31.70 17.80 11.78
CA LEU A 344 -31.10 19.12 11.86
C LEU A 344 -32.15 20.21 12.06
N ALA A 345 -33.30 20.12 11.40
CA ALA A 345 -34.38 21.09 11.56
C ALA A 345 -34.88 21.16 13.02
N LYS A 346 -35.04 20.01 13.69
CA LYS A 346 -35.40 19.95 15.12
C LYS A 346 -34.39 20.64 16.05
N LEU A 347 -33.14 20.77 15.63
CA LEU A 347 -32.08 21.44 16.40
C LEU A 347 -32.05 22.95 16.18
N LEU A 348 -32.71 23.45 15.13
CA LEU A 348 -32.69 24.88 14.74
C LEU A 348 -33.88 25.69 15.29
N GLY A 349 -34.88 25.03 15.88
CA GLY A 349 -36.10 25.66 16.42
C GLY A 349 -37.35 25.17 15.70
#